data_AF-A0A7J5E7H4-F1
#
_entry.id   AF-A0A7J5E7H4-F1
#
_cell.length_a   1.000
_cell.length_b   1.000
_cell.length_c   1.000
_cell.angle_alpha   90.00
_cell.angle_beta   90.00
_cell.angle_gamma   90.00
#
_symmetry.space_group_name_H-M   'P 1'
#
loop_
_entity.id
_entity.type
_entity.pdbx_description
1 polymer ?
#
loop_
_entity_poly.entity_id
_entity_poly.type
_entity_poly.pdbx_seq_one_letter_code
_entity_poly.pdbx_strand_id
1 'polypeptide(L)'
;LRPLYHAWCVMSGNFTTILWQRFFEVFEKQLNIDKKYSFPYLKMIFENLMKSNSPLTGPLARGDKKVIEKNLLALQDEPFSEIYRSFVNTYNKIKESKN
;
A
#
# COMPACT_ATOMS: atom_id res chain seq x y z
N LEU A 1 -18.51 6.47 -18.72
CA LEU A 1 -18.05 5.11 -18.38
C LEU A 1 -16.58 4.86 -18.71
N ARG A 2 -16.09 5.14 -19.93
CA ARG A 2 -14.66 4.91 -20.29
C ARG A 2 -13.64 5.65 -19.39
N PRO A 3 -13.83 6.94 -19.01
CA PRO A 3 -12.88 7.62 -18.12
C PRO A 3 -12.82 7.03 -16.72
N LEU A 4 -13.97 6.63 -16.17
CA LEU A 4 -14.06 6.00 -14.85
C LEU A 4 -13.33 4.65 -14.83
N TYR A 5 -13.58 3.80 -15.83
CA TYR A 5 -12.87 2.53 -15.98
C TYR A 5 -11.35 2.75 -16.06
N HIS A 6 -10.92 3.68 -16.91
CA HIS A 6 -9.50 3.97 -17.08
C HIS A 6 -8.85 4.50 -15.80
N ALA A 7 -9.54 5.39 -15.06
CA ALA A 7 -9.06 5.89 -13.77
C ALA A 7 -8.80 4.75 -12.78
N TRP A 8 -9.71 3.78 -12.68
CA TRP A 8 -9.51 2.61 -11.81
C TRP A 8 -8.37 1.70 -12.28
N CYS A 9 -8.17 1.54 -13.59
CA CYS A 9 -7.00 0.83 -14.13
C CYS A 9 -5.69 1.56 -13.79
N VAL A 10 -5.65 2.89 -13.89
CA VAL A 10 -4.48 3.70 -13.52
C VAL A 10 -4.21 3.59 -12.02
N MET A 11 -5.23 3.69 -11.18
CA MET A 11 -5.08 3.57 -9.72
C MET A 11 -4.60 2.17 -9.30
N SER A 12 -5.13 1.12 -9.91
CA SER A 12 -4.77 -0.26 -9.53
C SER A 12 -3.45 -0.73 -10.16
N GLY A 13 -3.14 -0.33 -11.39
CA GLY A 13 -1.93 -0.74 -12.11
C GLY A 13 -0.77 0.24 -11.93
N ASN A 14 -0.93 1.49 -12.37
CA ASN A 14 0.17 2.46 -12.39
C ASN A 14 0.61 2.82 -10.96
N PHE A 15 -0.33 3.13 -10.06
CA PHE A 15 0.06 3.59 -8.71
C PHE A 15 0.72 2.47 -7.91
N THR A 16 0.20 1.24 -8.00
CA THR A 16 0.83 0.10 -7.32
C THR A 16 2.18 -0.25 -7.91
N THR A 17 2.37 -0.09 -9.23
CA THR A 17 3.70 -0.25 -9.87
C THR A 17 4.70 0.74 -9.30
N ILE A 18 4.33 2.02 -9.18
CA ILE A 18 5.18 3.05 -8.56
C ILE A 18 5.54 2.68 -7.11
N LEU A 19 4.55 2.23 -6.32
CA LEU A 19 4.77 1.78 -4.95
C LEU A 19 5.75 0.59 -4.87
N TRP A 20 5.57 -0.42 -5.71
CA TRP A 20 6.44 -1.60 -5.74
C TRP A 20 7.85 -1.26 -6.20
N GLN A 21 8.01 -0.41 -7.21
CA GLN A 21 9.33 0.06 -7.66
C GLN A 21 10.07 0.78 -6.54
N ARG A 22 9.42 1.72 -5.84
CA ARG A 22 10.04 2.40 -4.69
C ARG A 22 10.41 1.41 -3.59
N PHE A 23 9.53 0.47 -3.28
CA PHE A 23 9.80 -0.54 -2.26
C PHE A 23 11.03 -1.41 -2.59
N PHE A 24 11.19 -1.81 -3.86
CA PHE A 24 12.38 -2.54 -4.30
C PHE A 24 13.65 -1.70 -4.20
N GLU A 25 13.59 -0.43 -4.57
CA GLU A 25 14.74 0.49 -4.42
C GLU A 25 15.14 0.67 -2.95
N VAL A 26 14.17 0.80 -2.04
CA VAL A 26 14.43 0.90 -0.59
C VAL A 26 15.08 -0.39 -0.09
N PHE A 27 14.58 -1.55 -0.50
CA PHE A 27 15.18 -2.85 -0.17
C PHE A 27 16.66 -2.90 -0.55
N GLU A 28 16.97 -2.56 -1.80
CA GLU A 28 18.34 -2.67 -2.31
C GLU A 28 19.25 -1.57 -1.74
N LYS A 29 18.81 -0.31 -1.76
CA LYS A 29 19.68 0.86 -1.48
C LYS A 29 19.73 1.28 -0.01
N GLN A 30 18.66 1.08 0.75
CA GLN A 30 18.58 1.51 2.14
C GLN A 30 18.70 0.34 3.12
N LEU A 31 18.14 -0.82 2.77
CA LEU A 31 18.18 -2.01 3.64
C LEU A 31 19.30 -2.99 3.29
N ASN A 32 19.97 -2.80 2.14
CA ASN A 32 21.00 -3.71 1.63
C ASN A 32 20.49 -5.16 1.48
N ILE A 33 19.24 -5.32 1.02
CA ILE A 33 18.58 -6.59 0.77
C ILE A 33 18.23 -6.67 -0.72
N ASP A 34 18.63 -7.76 -1.38
CA ASP A 34 18.27 -8.01 -2.79
C ASP A 34 16.75 -8.04 -2.95
N LYS A 35 16.20 -7.25 -3.88
CA LYS A 35 14.75 -7.14 -4.10
C LYS A 35 14.08 -8.47 -4.37
N LYS A 36 14.79 -9.49 -4.88
CA LYS A 36 14.21 -10.81 -5.16
C LYS A 36 13.61 -11.47 -3.91
N TYR A 37 14.14 -11.15 -2.72
CA TYR A 37 13.61 -11.66 -1.45
C TYR A 37 12.23 -11.08 -1.12
N SER A 38 11.83 -10.00 -1.78
CA SER A 38 10.51 -9.40 -1.62
C SER A 38 9.46 -9.96 -2.59
N PHE A 39 9.86 -10.71 -3.62
CA PHE A 39 8.92 -11.25 -4.62
C PHE A 39 7.89 -12.24 -4.06
N PRO A 40 8.19 -13.08 -3.05
CA PRO A 40 7.16 -13.88 -2.39
C PRO A 40 6.06 -13.02 -1.75
N TYR A 41 6.42 -11.87 -1.15
CA TYR A 41 5.47 -10.94 -0.56
C TYR A 41 4.57 -10.28 -1.64
N LEU A 42 5.17 -9.83 -2.74
CA LEU A 42 4.44 -9.35 -3.92
C LEU A 42 3.41 -10.38 -4.40
N LYS A 43 3.85 -11.62 -4.68
CA LYS A 43 2.99 -12.70 -5.17
C LYS A 43 1.84 -13.00 -4.20
N MET A 44 2.15 -13.10 -2.91
CA MET A 44 1.15 -13.38 -1.87
C MET A 44 0.05 -12.32 -1.82
N ILE A 45 0.39 -11.03 -1.97
CA ILE A 45 -0.61 -9.96 -2.00
C ILE A 45 -1.56 -10.13 -3.19
N PHE A 46 -1.04 -10.38 -4.39
CA PHE A 46 -1.86 -10.57 -5.58
C PHE A 46 -2.70 -11.85 -5.52
N GLU A 47 -2.14 -12.94 -4.98
CA GLU A 47 -2.90 -14.17 -4.74
C GLU A 47 -4.04 -13.96 -3.76
N ASN A 48 -3.81 -13.24 -2.66
CA ASN A 48 -4.86 -12.96 -1.68
C ASN A 48 -5.97 -12.10 -2.27
N LEU A 49 -5.64 -11.12 -3.11
CA LEU A 49 -6.63 -10.30 -3.83
C LEU A 49 -7.56 -11.14 -4.73
N MET A 50 -7.05 -12.23 -5.31
CA MET A 50 -7.87 -13.13 -6.14
C MET A 50 -8.69 -14.13 -5.31
N LYS A 51 -8.20 -14.52 -4.14
CA LYS A 51 -8.77 -15.62 -3.34
C LYS A 51 -9.70 -15.17 -2.21
N SER A 52 -9.60 -13.93 -1.73
CA SER A 52 -10.32 -13.45 -0.54
C SER A 52 -11.16 -12.21 -0.85
N ASN A 53 -12.38 -12.19 -0.29
CA ASN A 53 -13.25 -11.01 -0.32
C ASN A 53 -12.77 -9.88 0.64
N SER A 54 -11.84 -10.19 1.56
CA SER A 54 -11.24 -9.22 2.48
C SER A 54 -9.75 -9.53 2.71
N PRO A 55 -8.89 -9.28 1.69
CA PRO A 55 -7.48 -9.66 1.72
C PRO A 55 -6.58 -8.71 2.51
N LEU A 56 -7.09 -7.51 2.86
CA LEU A 56 -6.31 -6.51 3.59
C LEU A 56 -6.02 -6.99 5.02
N THR A 57 -4.75 -6.95 5.40
CA THR A 57 -4.27 -7.27 6.75
C THR A 57 -3.40 -6.11 7.29
N GLY A 58 -2.83 -6.27 8.48
CA GLY A 58 -1.88 -5.33 9.06
C GLY A 58 -2.50 -4.17 9.85
N PRO A 59 -1.74 -3.08 10.09
CA PRO A 59 -2.12 -2.01 11.02
C PRO A 59 -3.42 -1.30 10.68
N LEU A 60 -3.68 -1.06 9.38
CA LEU A 60 -4.93 -0.41 8.94
C LEU A 60 -6.13 -1.32 9.23
N ALA A 61 -6.06 -2.60 8.86
CA ALA A 61 -7.13 -3.56 9.07
C ALA A 61 -7.51 -3.70 10.56
N ARG A 62 -6.53 -3.63 11.47
CA ARG A 62 -6.76 -3.74 12.92
C ARG A 62 -6.91 -2.41 13.66
N GLY A 63 -6.77 -1.27 12.97
CA GLY A 63 -6.87 0.06 13.59
C GLY A 63 -5.72 0.43 14.53
N ASP A 64 -4.52 -0.10 14.31
CA ASP A 64 -3.35 0.13 15.16
C ASP A 64 -2.74 1.52 14.90
N LYS A 65 -3.29 2.53 15.58
CA LYS A 65 -2.88 3.95 15.45
C LYS A 65 -1.41 4.16 15.80
N LYS A 66 -0.89 3.45 16.81
CA LYS A 66 0.49 3.60 17.28
C LYS A 66 1.48 3.13 16.22
N VAL A 67 1.20 2.01 15.55
CA VAL A 67 2.04 1.54 14.44
C VAL A 67 1.93 2.47 13.23
N ILE A 68 0.74 2.99 12.94
CA ILE A 68 0.51 3.97 11.86
C ILE A 68 1.35 5.24 12.07
N GLU A 69 1.33 5.82 13.27
CA GLU A 69 2.12 7.02 13.60
C GLU A 69 3.63 6.77 13.47
N LYS A 70 4.11 5.63 13.98
CA LYS A 70 5.53 5.25 13.83
C LYS A 70 5.95 5.08 12.37
N ASN A 71 5.10 4.47 11.54
CA ASN A 71 5.38 4.32 10.12
C ASN A 71 5.44 5.68 9.41
N LEU A 72 4.53 6.60 9.74
CA LEU A 72 4.53 7.96 9.18
C LEU A 72 5.77 8.75 9.58
N LEU A 73 6.24 8.62 10.83
CA LEU A 73 7.49 9.23 11.27
C LEU A 73 8.70 8.64 10.52
N ALA A 74 8.74 7.32 10.32
CA ALA A 74 9.80 6.66 9.56
C ALA A 74 9.83 7.08 8.07
N LEU A 75 8.70 7.55 7.54
CA LEU A 75 8.57 8.04 6.16
C LEU A 75 8.66 9.56 6.05
N GLN A 76 8.92 10.31 7.12
CA GLN A 76 8.76 11.78 7.14
C GLN A 76 9.57 12.50 6.05
N ASP A 77 10.73 11.96 5.66
CA ASP A 77 11.62 12.52 4.64
C ASP A 77 11.40 11.90 3.24
N GLU A 78 10.42 11.01 3.11
CA GLU A 78 10.03 10.37 1.85
C GLU A 78 8.78 11.04 1.26
N PRO A 79 8.73 11.30 -0.07
CA PRO A 79 7.51 11.77 -0.74
C PRO A 79 6.30 10.84 -0.56
N PHE A 80 6.55 9.57 -0.26
CA PHE A 80 5.52 8.55 -0.04
C PHE A 80 4.79 8.68 1.32
N SER A 81 5.25 9.53 2.23
CA SER A 81 4.51 9.84 3.47
C SER A 81 3.12 10.41 3.19
N GLU A 82 2.99 11.29 2.20
CA GLU A 82 1.70 11.87 1.80
C GLU A 82 0.77 10.82 1.18
N ILE A 83 1.33 9.87 0.44
CA ILE A 83 0.58 8.72 -0.07
C ILE A 83 0.09 7.87 1.10
N TYR A 84 0.95 7.57 2.09
CA TYR A 84 0.55 6.82 3.29
C TYR A 84 -0.60 7.52 4.02
N ARG A 85 -0.52 8.83 4.28
CA ARG A 85 -1.59 9.62 4.90
C ARG A 85 -2.88 9.54 4.09
N SER A 86 -2.78 9.67 2.77
CA SER A 86 -3.93 9.61 1.87
C SER A 86 -4.64 8.25 1.92
N PHE A 87 -3.89 7.15 1.97
CA PHE A 87 -4.47 5.81 2.12
C PHE A 87 -5.13 5.61 3.49
N VAL A 88 -4.51 6.06 4.59
CA VAL A 88 -5.12 6.01 5.94
C VAL A 88 -6.43 6.80 5.97
N ASN A 89 -6.41 8.04 5.48
CA ASN A 89 -7.60 8.90 5.45
C ASN A 89 -8.72 8.29 4.60
N THR A 90 -8.37 7.77 3.41
CA THR A 90 -9.33 7.12 2.51
C THR A 90 -9.92 5.86 3.14
N TYR A 91 -9.09 5.03 3.78
CA TYR A 91 -9.53 3.82 4.46
C TYR A 91 -10.50 4.12 5.60
N ASN A 92 -10.22 5.14 6.42
CA ASN A 92 -11.11 5.57 7.49
C ASN A 92 -12.47 6.03 6.96
N LYS A 93 -12.50 6.86 5.91
CA LYS A 93 -13.75 7.29 5.26
C LYS A 93 -14.58 6.12 4.72
N ILE A 94 -13.93 5.14 4.10
CA ILE A 94 -14.60 3.92 3.60
C ILE A 94 -15.21 3.13 4.76
N LYS A 95 -14.51 3.03 5.89
CA LYS A 95 -14.98 2.32 7.08
C LYS A 95 -16.16 3.04 7.74
N GLU A 96 -16.09 4.36 7.88
CA GLU A 96 -17.17 5.20 8.41
C GLU A 96 -18.43 5.12 7.54
N SER A 97 -18.29 5.09 6.22
CA SER A 97 -19.43 5.00 5.28
C SER A 97 -20.13 3.63 5.27
N LYS A 98 -19.54 2.61 5.90
CA LYS A 98 -20.09 1.25 6.00
C LYS A 98 -20.76 0.97 7.34
N ASN A 99 -20.60 1.87 8.32
CA ASN A 99 -21.25 1.81 9.63
C ASN A 99 -22.48 2.71 9.64
#